data_AF-A0A0B2VNZ4-F1
#
_entry.id   AF-A0A0B2VNZ4-F1
#
_cell.length_a   1.000
_cell.length_b   1.000
_cell.length_c   1.000
_cell.angle_alpha   90.00
_cell.angle_beta   90.00
_cell.angle_gamma   90.00
#
_symmetry.space_group_name_H-M   'P 1'
#
loop_
_entity.id
_entity.type
_entity.pdbx_description
1 polymer ?
#
loop_
_entity_poly.entity_id
_entity_poly.type
_entity_poly.pdbx_seq_one_letter_code
_entity_poly.pdbx_strand_id
1 'polypeptide(L)'
;ANDQQIEQLATVYWFIIEFGLCRQQGRYKAIGAGLLSSYGELMHSCSDAPEHRAFDPETTALQKYEDADYQPLYFVADSILEAMIKLRSCHFTTHEHTGKKLSNTHLSPASEYQTNELANCCILESLPRLAKVPVFL
;
A
#
# COMPACT_ATOMS: atom_id res chain seq x y z
N ALA A 1 -9.64 6.48 13.15
CA ALA A 1 -8.23 6.06 13.22
C ALA A 1 -7.56 6.87 14.31
N ASN A 2 -6.77 6.24 15.17
CA ASN A 2 -5.83 6.93 16.06
C ASN A 2 -4.54 7.28 15.28
N ASP A 3 -3.64 8.06 15.88
CA ASP A 3 -2.41 8.52 15.20
C ASP A 3 -1.54 7.35 14.71
N GLN A 4 -1.41 6.28 15.51
CA GLN A 4 -0.70 5.07 15.13
C GLN A 4 -1.31 4.39 13.88
N GLN A 5 -2.64 4.31 13.81
CA GLN A 5 -3.32 3.76 12.64
C GLN A 5 -3.17 4.65 11.40
N ILE A 6 -3.05 5.97 11.60
CA ILE A 6 -2.77 6.91 10.51
C ILE A 6 -1.35 6.68 9.98
N GLU A 7 -0.36 6.50 10.86
CA GLU A 7 1.03 6.18 10.47
C GLU A 7 1.14 4.83 9.75
N GLN A 8 0.43 3.81 10.24
CA GLN A 8 0.35 2.50 9.60
C GLN A 8 -0.25 2.60 8.19
N LEU A 9 -1.33 3.36 8.04
CA LEU A 9 -1.94 3.60 6.73
C LEU A 9 -1.03 4.42 5.80
N ALA A 10 -0.33 5.43 6.33
CA ALA A 10 0.63 6.21 5.57
C ALA A 10 1.80 5.34 5.07
N THR A 11 2.25 4.40 5.89
CA THR A 11 3.28 3.42 5.52
C THR A 11 2.80 2.50 4.40
N VAL A 12 1.57 1.99 4.48
CA VAL A 12 1.01 1.18 3.37
C VAL A 12 0.84 2.01 2.11
N TYR A 13 0.39 3.26 2.23
CA TYR A 13 0.29 4.18 1.10
C TYR A 13 1.65 4.36 0.41
N TRP A 14 2.72 4.57 1.19
CA TRP A 14 4.09 4.68 0.68
C TRP A 14 4.50 3.44 -0.14
N PHE A 15 4.30 2.25 0.42
CA PHE A 15 4.77 1.01 -0.20
C PHE A 15 3.90 0.46 -1.35
N ILE A 16 2.65 0.93 -1.49
CA ILE A 16 1.75 0.45 -2.55
C ILE A 16 1.42 1.52 -3.58
N ILE A 17 1.11 2.74 -3.15
CA ILE A 17 0.68 3.82 -4.03
C ILE A 17 1.86 4.66 -4.52
N GLU A 18 2.88 4.90 -3.69
CA GLU A 18 4.06 5.67 -4.11
C GLU A 18 5.13 4.77 -4.75
N PHE A 19 5.47 3.65 -4.12
CA PHE A 19 6.57 2.78 -4.52
C PHE A 19 6.17 1.32 -4.76
N GLY A 20 4.88 1.06 -5.01
CA GLY A 20 4.39 -0.31 -5.23
C GLY A 20 4.80 -0.91 -6.58
N LEU A 21 5.00 -2.22 -6.55
CA LEU A 21 5.17 -3.06 -7.74
C LEU A 21 4.00 -4.02 -7.90
N CYS A 22 3.79 -4.50 -9.12
CA CYS A 22 2.95 -5.65 -9.39
C CYS A 22 3.69 -6.74 -10.17
N ARG A 23 3.21 -7.98 -10.06
CA ARG A 23 3.73 -9.12 -10.81
C ARG A 23 2.84 -9.38 -12.03
N GLN A 24 3.37 -9.15 -13.23
CA GLN A 24 2.68 -9.45 -14.48
C GLN A 24 3.53 -10.36 -15.36
N GLN A 25 3.01 -11.54 -15.71
CA GLN A 25 3.70 -12.51 -16.57
C GLN A 25 5.11 -12.88 -16.06
N GLY A 26 5.26 -13.03 -14.74
CA GLY A 26 6.53 -13.37 -14.09
C GLY A 26 7.53 -12.22 -14.01
N ARG A 27 7.17 -11.01 -14.43
CA ARG A 27 8.02 -9.81 -14.36
C ARG A 27 7.44 -8.79 -13.39
N TYR A 28 8.32 -8.04 -12.73
CA TYR A 28 7.92 -6.88 -11.94
C TYR A 28 7.59 -5.70 -12.84
N LYS A 29 6.53 -4.97 -12.50
CA LYS A 29 6.16 -3.71 -13.12
C LYS A 29 5.80 -2.70 -12.05
N ALA A 30 6.23 -1.46 -12.22
CA ALA A 30 5.83 -0.38 -11.34
C ALA A 30 4.35 -0.04 -11.49
N ILE A 31 3.71 0.16 -10.34
CA ILE A 31 2.38 0.76 -10.22
C ILE A 31 2.41 2.04 -9.39
N GLY A 32 3.47 2.26 -8.62
CA GLY A 32 3.63 3.42 -7.76
C GLY A 32 3.95 4.72 -8.49
N ALA A 33 3.37 5.83 -8.05
CA ALA A 33 3.55 7.15 -8.67
C ALA A 33 5.00 7.65 -8.62
N GLY A 34 5.70 7.44 -7.49
CA GLY A 34 7.13 7.76 -7.33
C GLY A 34 8.00 7.01 -8.33
N LEU A 35 7.77 5.70 -8.48
CA LEU A 35 8.49 4.89 -9.47
C LEU A 35 8.21 5.34 -10.91
N LEU A 36 6.95 5.62 -11.25
CA LEU A 36 6.58 6.01 -12.61
C LEU A 36 7.11 7.40 -13.00
N SER A 37 7.45 8.24 -12.02
CA SER A 37 8.02 9.57 -12.23
C SER A 37 9.55 9.62 -12.16
N SER A 38 10.20 8.56 -11.63
CA SER A 38 11.65 8.47 -11.48
C SER A 38 12.23 7.36 -12.36
N TYR A 39 12.81 7.72 -13.50
CA TYR A 39 13.38 6.72 -14.43
C TYR A 39 14.47 5.85 -13.78
N GLY A 40 15.36 6.44 -12.97
CA GLY A 40 16.44 5.71 -12.31
C GLY A 40 15.91 4.69 -11.31
N GLU A 41 14.96 5.10 -10.47
CA GLU A 41 14.40 4.23 -9.44
C GLU A 41 13.44 3.18 -10.03
N LEU A 42 12.74 3.50 -11.12
CA LEU A 42 11.97 2.53 -11.90
C LEU A 42 12.84 1.35 -12.35
N MET A 43 14.02 1.64 -12.90
CA MET A 43 14.94 0.61 -13.35
C MET A 43 15.52 -0.19 -12.17
N HIS A 44 15.87 0.49 -11.08
CA HIS A 44 16.35 -0.14 -9.85
C HIS A 44 15.30 -1.09 -9.25
N SER A 45 14.06 -0.61 -9.04
CA SER A 45 12.97 -1.37 -8.44
C SER A 45 12.57 -2.64 -9.21
N CYS A 46 12.76 -2.66 -10.53
CA CYS A 46 12.46 -3.81 -11.38
C CYS A 46 13.67 -4.73 -11.63
N SER A 47 14.85 -4.42 -11.08
CA SER A 47 16.07 -5.23 -11.18
C SER A 47 16.14 -6.27 -10.05
N ASP A 48 17.22 -7.07 -10.01
CA ASP A 48 17.49 -8.02 -8.92
C ASP A 48 18.27 -7.38 -7.75
N ALA A 49 18.55 -6.07 -7.78
CA ALA A 49 19.31 -5.39 -6.75
C ALA A 49 18.55 -5.18 -5.42
N PRO A 50 17.28 -4.72 -5.41
CA PRO A 50 16.50 -4.58 -4.18
C PRO A 50 15.81 -5.89 -3.77
N GLU A 51 15.37 -5.95 -2.52
CA GLU A 51 14.49 -7.01 -2.04
C GLU A 51 13.05 -6.80 -2.56
N HIS A 52 12.40 -7.89 -2.97
CA HIS A 52 10.97 -7.90 -3.28
C HIS A 52 10.21 -8.77 -2.29
N ARG A 53 9.20 -8.21 -1.65
CA ARG A 53 8.34 -8.94 -0.70
C ARG A 53 6.89 -8.90 -1.15
N ALA A 54 6.14 -9.98 -0.92
CA ALA A 54 4.71 -9.98 -1.22
C ALA A 54 3.98 -8.96 -0.34
N PHE A 55 3.02 -8.25 -0.93
CA PHE A 55 2.21 -7.30 -0.18
C PHE A 55 1.28 -8.02 0.81
N ASP A 56 1.44 -7.64 2.07
CA ASP A 56 0.55 -7.97 3.18
C ASP A 56 0.37 -6.70 4.05
N PRO A 57 -0.86 -6.17 4.22
CA PRO A 57 -1.09 -4.90 4.91
C PRO A 57 -0.56 -4.83 6.33
N GLU A 58 -0.67 -5.92 7.10
CA GLU A 58 -0.32 -5.93 8.52
C GLU A 58 1.19 -5.84 8.71
N THR A 59 1.96 -6.58 7.90
CA THR A 59 3.44 -6.50 7.92
C THR A 59 3.96 -5.25 7.23
N THR A 60 3.35 -4.83 6.12
CA THR A 60 3.75 -3.64 5.37
C THR A 60 3.60 -2.38 6.22
N ALA A 61 2.52 -2.26 7.00
CA ALA A 61 2.26 -1.13 7.88
C ALA A 61 3.31 -0.94 9.00
N LEU A 62 4.13 -1.95 9.26
CA LEU A 62 5.20 -1.91 10.26
C LEU A 62 6.59 -1.69 9.63
N GLN A 63 6.68 -1.69 8.30
CA GLN A 63 7.94 -1.56 7.60
C GLN A 63 8.43 -0.11 7.67
N LYS A 64 9.63 0.11 8.21
CA LYS A 64 10.29 1.41 8.16
C LYS A 64 10.82 1.70 6.75
N TYR A 65 10.79 2.97 6.37
CA TYR A 65 11.34 3.48 5.13
C TYR A 65 12.07 4.80 5.35
N GLU A 66 12.91 5.17 4.39
CA GLU A 66 13.60 6.46 4.31
C GLU A 66 13.32 7.03 2.91
N ASP A 67 13.30 8.36 2.79
CA ASP A 67 12.95 9.09 1.57
C ASP A 67 14.16 9.70 0.85
N ALA A 68 15.38 9.48 1.36
CA ALA A 68 16.61 10.09 0.86
C ALA A 68 17.24 9.35 -0.34
N ASP A 69 17.06 8.03 -0.42
CA ASP A 69 17.71 7.16 -1.40
C ASP A 69 16.71 6.15 -1.98
N TYR A 70 17.14 5.38 -2.99
CA TYR A 70 16.34 4.31 -3.57
C TYR A 70 15.97 3.26 -2.53
N GLN A 71 14.72 2.80 -2.56
CA GLN A 71 14.27 1.84 -1.56
C GLN A 71 15.05 0.52 -1.67
N PRO A 72 15.53 -0.03 -0.54
CA PRO A 72 16.17 -1.34 -0.51
C PRO A 72 15.15 -2.49 -0.60
N LEU A 73 13.87 -2.20 -0.37
CA LEU A 73 12.76 -3.14 -0.33
C LEU A 73 11.55 -2.55 -1.03
N TYR A 74 10.95 -3.33 -1.94
CA TYR A 74 9.68 -3.03 -2.59
C TYR A 74 8.64 -4.11 -2.31
N PHE A 75 7.39 -3.69 -2.05
CA PHE A 75 6.27 -4.62 -1.93
C PHE A 75 5.60 -4.87 -3.28
N VAL A 76 5.28 -6.14 -3.52
CA VAL A 76 4.68 -6.63 -4.76
C VAL A 76 3.25 -7.05 -4.50
N ALA A 77 2.31 -6.31 -5.07
CA ALA A 77 0.90 -6.70 -5.11
C ALA A 77 0.61 -7.57 -6.34
N ASP A 78 -0.34 -8.49 -6.23
CA ASP A 78 -0.80 -9.26 -7.40
C ASP A 78 -1.62 -8.38 -8.35
N SER A 79 -2.43 -7.47 -7.78
CA SER A 79 -3.09 -6.38 -8.50
C SER A 79 -3.48 -5.27 -7.53
N ILE A 80 -3.78 -4.08 -8.05
CA ILE A 80 -4.32 -2.97 -7.24
C ILE A 80 -5.62 -3.40 -6.57
N LEU A 81 -6.50 -4.12 -7.27
CA LEU A 81 -7.77 -4.59 -6.71
C LEU A 81 -7.55 -5.52 -5.50
N GLU A 82 -6.63 -6.48 -5.65
CA GLU A 82 -6.27 -7.42 -4.58
C GLU A 82 -5.70 -6.68 -3.35
N ALA A 83 -4.81 -5.71 -3.58
CA ALA A 83 -4.27 -4.88 -2.51
C ALA A 83 -5.37 -4.09 -1.78
N MET A 84 -6.36 -3.54 -2.51
CA MET A 84 -7.49 -2.82 -1.92
C MET A 84 -8.43 -3.74 -1.12
N ILE A 85 -8.62 -4.99 -1.55
CA ILE A 85 -9.38 -5.99 -0.80
C ILE A 85 -8.67 -6.33 0.49
N LYS A 86 -7.36 -6.63 0.44
CA LYS A 86 -6.53 -6.88 1.62
C LYS A 86 -6.57 -5.72 2.61
N LEU A 87 -6.45 -4.48 2.11
CA LEU A 87 -6.54 -3.27 2.93
C LEU A 87 -7.90 -3.10 3.60
N ARG A 88 -9.00 -3.47 2.94
CA ARG A 88 -10.34 -3.42 3.54
C ARG A 88 -10.52 -4.47 4.64
N SER A 89 -9.91 -5.63 4.48
CA SER A 89 -9.97 -6.73 5.44
C SER A 89 -8.95 -6.58 6.58
N CYS A 90 -7.93 -5.73 6.43
CA CYS A 90 -6.90 -5.56 7.45
C CYS A 90 -7.43 -4.85 8.68
N HIS A 91 -6.97 -5.29 9.84
CA HIS A 91 -7.28 -4.67 11.12
C HIS A 91 -5.96 -4.22 11.74
N PHE A 92 -5.65 -2.93 11.61
CA PHE A 92 -4.48 -2.36 12.24
C PHE A 92 -4.62 -2.44 13.77
N THR A 93 -3.88 -3.38 14.37
CA THR A 93 -3.86 -3.55 15.82
C THR A 93 -3.07 -2.41 16.44
N THR A 94 -3.75 -1.63 17.28
CA THR A 94 -3.07 -0.72 18.20
C THR A 94 -2.38 -1.61 19.24
N HIS A 95 -1.05 -1.63 19.25
CA HIS A 95 -0.33 -2.17 20.41
C HIS A 95 -0.44 -1.14 21.55
N GLU A 96 -1.60 -1.12 22.21
CA GLU A 96 -1.65 -0.53 23.54
C GLU A 96 -0.82 -1.44 24.46
N HIS A 97 0.22 -0.86 25.06
CA HIS A 97 0.77 -1.40 26.30
C HIS A 97 -0.36 -1.45 27.32
N THR A 98 -1.02 -2.61 27.45
CA THR A 98 -1.49 -3.32 28.66
C THR A 98 -2.69 -4.20 28.26
N GLY A 99 -2.59 -5.51 28.52
CA GLY A 99 -3.49 -6.51 27.97
C GLY A 99 -4.98 -6.34 28.27
N LYS A 100 -5.80 -6.59 27.24
CA LYS A 100 -7.12 -7.20 27.36
C LYS A 100 -7.55 -7.82 26.03
N LYS A 101 -7.83 -9.13 26.10
CA LYS A 101 -8.45 -9.94 25.05
C LYS A 101 -9.86 -9.41 24.80
N LEU A 102 -10.19 -9.05 23.57
CA LEU A 102 -11.58 -8.79 23.18
C LEU A 102 -11.95 -9.61 21.93
N SER A 103 -13.15 -10.15 22.04
CA SER A 103 -13.80 -11.21 21.28
C SER A 103 -14.21 -10.80 19.88
N ASN A 104 -14.16 -11.77 18.96
CA ASN A 104 -14.72 -11.70 17.61
C ASN A 104 -16.18 -11.25 17.63
N THR A 105 -16.48 -10.14 16.94
CA THR A 105 -17.85 -9.82 16.51
C THR A 105 -18.01 -10.06 15.02
N HIS A 106 -18.88 -11.03 14.76
CA HIS A 106 -19.52 -11.43 13.52
C HIS A 106 -19.85 -10.27 12.56
N LEU A 107 -19.31 -10.29 11.35
CA LEU A 107 -19.81 -9.48 10.22
C LEU A 107 -20.37 -10.40 9.12
N SER A 108 -21.61 -10.10 8.71
CA SER A 108 -22.37 -10.81 7.66
C SER A 108 -21.73 -10.70 6.27
N PRO A 109 -22.08 -11.60 5.33
CA PRO A 109 -21.38 -11.76 4.07
C PRO A 109 -21.61 -10.57 3.12
N ALA A 110 -20.54 -10.14 2.45
CA ALA A 110 -20.58 -9.11 1.42
C ALA A 110 -21.37 -9.58 0.20
N SER A 111 -22.34 -8.78 -0.23
CA SER A 111 -23.06 -8.96 -1.49
C SER A 111 -22.11 -8.78 -2.68
N GLU A 112 -22.27 -9.65 -3.68
CA GLU A 112 -21.59 -9.67 -4.97
C GLU A 112 -21.45 -8.27 -5.59
N TYR A 113 -20.21 -7.91 -5.94
CA TYR A 113 -19.96 -6.78 -6.82
C TYR A 113 -19.81 -7.28 -8.25
N GLN A 114 -20.81 -6.93 -9.05
CA GLN A 114 -20.92 -7.16 -10.48
C GLN A 114 -19.81 -6.41 -11.23
N THR A 115 -19.07 -7.12 -12.08
CA THR A 115 -18.10 -6.56 -13.03
C THR A 115 -18.82 -5.65 -14.02
N ASN A 116 -18.40 -4.39 -14.12
CA ASN A 116 -18.67 -3.56 -15.29
C ASN A 116 -17.38 -2.81 -15.68
N GLU A 117 -16.97 -3.01 -16.93
CA GLU A 117 -16.00 -2.22 -17.65
C GLU A 117 -16.32 -0.71 -17.59
N LEU A 118 -15.26 0.09 -17.73
CA LEU A 118 -15.24 1.56 -17.84
C LEU A 118 -15.13 2.36 -16.52
N ALA A 119 -13.90 2.45 -16.00
CA ALA A 119 -13.46 3.61 -15.22
C ALA A 119 -11.97 3.88 -15.49
N ASN A 120 -11.71 4.32 -16.72
CA ASN A 120 -10.51 5.06 -17.08
C ASN A 120 -10.56 6.44 -16.38
N CYS A 121 -9.42 6.93 -15.87
CA CYS A 121 -9.16 8.31 -15.41
C CYS A 121 -10.24 8.97 -14.53
N CYS A 122 -9.99 9.11 -13.21
CA CYS A 122 -10.33 10.28 -12.36
C CYS A 122 -10.35 9.91 -10.87
N ILE A 123 -9.21 9.50 -10.29
CA ILE A 123 -9.03 9.52 -8.83
C ILE A 123 -7.96 10.57 -8.49
N LEU A 124 -8.21 11.84 -8.88
CA LEU A 124 -7.31 12.95 -8.51
C LEU A 124 -7.99 14.19 -7.93
N GLU A 125 -9.32 14.22 -7.68
CA GLU A 125 -9.97 15.49 -7.26
C GLU A 125 -10.89 15.45 -6.03
N SER A 126 -10.79 14.50 -5.10
CA SER A 126 -11.69 14.55 -3.93
C SER A 126 -11.15 13.97 -2.61
N LEU A 127 -9.92 14.34 -2.22
CA LEU A 127 -9.48 14.16 -0.83
C LEU A 127 -8.94 15.48 -0.23
N PRO A 128 -9.81 16.42 0.18
CA PRO A 128 -9.37 17.60 0.92
C PRO A 128 -9.17 17.21 2.39
N ARG A 129 -8.14 16.41 2.71
CA ARG A 129 -7.59 16.27 4.08
C ARG A 129 -6.30 15.46 4.24
N LEU A 130 -5.73 14.88 3.18
CA LEU A 130 -4.43 14.18 3.25
C LEU A 130 -3.21 14.99 2.75
N ALA A 131 -3.38 16.27 2.43
CA ALA A 131 -2.33 17.12 1.87
C ALA A 131 -1.43 17.81 2.92
N LYS A 132 -1.09 17.13 4.02
CA LYS A 132 -0.10 17.64 5.00
C LYS A 132 0.96 16.61 5.39
N VAL A 133 1.19 15.60 4.57
CA VAL A 133 2.48 14.92 4.58
C VAL A 133 3.35 15.69 3.59
N PRO A 134 4.46 16.32 4.02
CA PRO A 134 5.31 17.07 3.11
C PRO A 134 5.97 16.08 2.14
N VAL A 135 5.47 16.04 0.91
CA VAL A 135 6.19 15.47 -0.22
C VAL A 135 7.23 16.53 -0.60
N PHE A 136 8.45 16.40 -0.10
CA PHE A 136 9.59 17.16 -0.59
C PHE A 136 10.05 16.51 -1.90
N LEU A 137 9.66 17.12 -3.02
CA LEU A 137 10.31 16.98 -4.32
C LEU A 137 11.64 17.75 -4.33
#